data_AF-A0A350LTQ1-F1
#
_entry.id   AF-A0A350LTQ1-F1
#
_cell.length_a   1.000
_cell.length_b   1.000
_cell.length_c   1.000
_cell.angle_alpha   90.00
_cell.angle_beta   90.00
_cell.angle_gamma   90.00
#
_symmetry.space_group_name_H-M   'P 1'
#
loop_
_entity.id
_entity.type
_entity.pdbx_description
1 polymer ?
#
loop_
_entity_poly.entity_id
_entity_poly.type
_entity_poly.pdbx_seq_one_letter_code
_entity_poly.pdbx_strand_id
1 'polypeptide(L)'
;MSDQDQPDRDEDHILAGEYALGLLSAEEAAAFEARMVRDPDLRAAYAQWATDFADMTDEIAPQAPPAHVWQRIEAGLFPDARPRAGWMRRLALWG
;
A
#
# COMPACT_ATOMS: atom_id res chain seq x y z
N MET A 1 -25.23 -20.76 18.79
CA MET A 1 -24.06 -21.13 17.97
C MET A 1 -23.40 -19.82 17.57
N SER A 2 -22.50 -19.29 18.41
CA SER A 2 -21.82 -17.99 18.17
C SER A 2 -20.41 -17.91 18.74
N ASP A 3 -19.92 -18.95 19.44
CA ASP A 3 -18.57 -18.93 20.05
C ASP A 3 -17.46 -19.44 19.11
N GLN A 4 -17.80 -20.10 17.99
CA GLN A 4 -16.81 -20.66 17.07
C GLN A 4 -16.38 -19.69 15.96
N ASP A 5 -17.21 -18.72 15.56
CA ASP A 5 -16.84 -17.72 14.53
C ASP A 5 -15.97 -16.58 15.09
N GLN A 6 -16.02 -16.34 16.41
CA GLN A 6 -15.24 -15.29 17.08
C GLN A 6 -13.71 -15.55 17.08
N PRO A 7 -13.20 -16.74 17.46
CA PRO A 7 -11.75 -16.99 17.48
C PRO A 7 -11.12 -16.87 16.08
N ASP A 8 -11.76 -17.40 15.04
CA ASP A 8 -11.27 -17.31 13.66
C ASP A 8 -11.15 -15.84 13.20
N ARG A 9 -12.11 -14.98 13.59
CA ARG A 9 -12.06 -13.55 13.28
C ARG A 9 -10.92 -12.82 14.00
N ASP A 10 -10.66 -13.17 15.26
CA ASP A 10 -9.59 -12.57 16.05
C ASP A 10 -8.20 -12.99 15.52
N GLU A 11 -8.04 -14.27 15.14
CA GLU A 11 -6.83 -14.79 14.49
C GLU A 11 -6.58 -14.12 13.12
N ASP A 12 -7.63 -13.96 12.32
CA ASP A 12 -7.55 -13.30 11.01
C ASP A 12 -7.22 -11.80 11.14
N HIS A 13 -7.72 -11.14 12.17
CA HIS A 13 -7.36 -9.76 12.48
C HIS A 13 -5.87 -9.65 12.84
N ILE A 14 -5.34 -10.57 13.65
CA ILE A 14 -3.91 -10.59 14.01
C ILE A 14 -3.06 -10.83 12.77
N LEU A 15 -3.41 -11.86 11.97
CA LEU A 15 -2.67 -12.23 10.77
C LEU A 15 -2.65 -11.10 9.73
N ALA A 16 -3.76 -10.36 9.58
CA ALA A 16 -3.81 -9.19 8.71
C ALA A 16 -2.86 -8.07 9.18
N GLY A 17 -2.69 -7.90 10.49
CA GLY A 17 -1.75 -6.95 11.08
C GLY A 17 -0.30 -7.38 10.84
N GLU A 18 0.01 -8.66 11.01
CA GLU A 18 1.34 -9.22 10.70
C GLU A 18 1.69 -9.06 9.22
N TYR A 19 0.73 -9.30 8.31
CA TYR A 19 0.91 -9.06 6.89
C TYR A 19 1.15 -7.57 6.60
N ALA A 20 0.34 -6.66 7.18
CA ALA A 20 0.48 -5.22 6.97
C ALA A 20 1.83 -4.66 7.45
N LEU A 21 2.39 -5.24 8.52
CA LEU A 21 3.73 -4.90 9.01
C LEU A 21 4.87 -5.61 8.27
N GLY A 22 4.56 -6.53 7.34
CA GLY A 22 5.56 -7.30 6.60
C GLY A 22 6.31 -8.34 7.46
N LEU A 23 5.66 -8.89 8.49
CA LEU A 23 6.26 -9.85 9.42
C LEU A 23 6.14 -11.31 8.95
N LEU A 24 5.25 -11.58 8.00
CA LEU A 24 5.05 -12.91 7.44
C LEU A 24 6.25 -13.32 6.58
N SER A 25 6.56 -14.62 6.59
CA SER A 25 7.45 -15.20 5.58
C SER A 25 6.85 -15.07 4.18
N ALA A 26 7.69 -15.21 3.15
CA ALA A 26 7.20 -15.12 1.76
C ALA A 26 6.12 -16.16 1.42
N GLU A 27 6.19 -17.35 2.02
CA GLU A 27 5.20 -18.41 1.83
C GLU A 27 3.87 -18.07 2.52
N GLU A 28 3.92 -17.59 3.76
CA GLU A 28 2.75 -17.16 4.52
C GLU A 28 2.07 -15.95 3.87
N ALA A 29 2.84 -14.96 3.41
CA ALA A 29 2.33 -13.82 2.67
C ALA A 29 1.60 -14.25 1.39
N ALA A 30 2.19 -15.15 0.60
CA ALA A 30 1.55 -15.67 -0.61
C ALA A 30 0.25 -16.44 -0.30
N ALA A 31 0.22 -17.23 0.78
CA ALA A 31 -0.98 -17.93 1.23
C ALA A 31 -2.07 -16.95 1.69
N PHE A 32 -1.70 -15.92 2.44
CA PHE A 32 -2.59 -14.86 2.90
C PHE A 32 -3.21 -14.09 1.71
N GLU A 33 -2.38 -13.71 0.73
CA GLU A 33 -2.83 -13.05 -0.51
C GLU A 33 -3.80 -13.91 -1.32
N ALA A 34 -3.50 -15.20 -1.48
CA ALA A 34 -4.40 -16.13 -2.16
C ALA A 34 -5.76 -16.24 -1.46
N ARG A 35 -5.79 -16.16 -0.12
CA ARG A 35 -7.02 -16.18 0.67
C ARG A 35 -7.81 -14.87 0.53
N MET A 36 -7.13 -13.72 0.59
CA MET A 36 -7.74 -12.39 0.41
C MET A 36 -8.51 -12.22 -0.91
N VAL A 37 -8.16 -12.96 -1.97
CA VAL A 37 -8.90 -12.91 -3.25
C VAL A 37 -10.38 -13.25 -3.07
N ARG A 38 -10.69 -14.20 -2.19
CA ARG A 38 -12.05 -14.75 -1.99
C ARG A 38 -12.70 -14.35 -0.67
N ASP A 39 -11.94 -13.77 0.25
CA ASP A 39 -12.39 -13.43 1.59
C ASP A 39 -12.54 -11.90 1.77
N PRO A 40 -13.78 -11.37 1.73
CA PRO A 40 -14.01 -9.94 1.91
C PRO A 40 -13.74 -9.44 3.34
N ASP A 41 -13.94 -10.27 4.36
CA ASP A 41 -13.76 -9.89 5.76
C ASP A 41 -12.26 -9.76 6.08
N LEU A 42 -11.45 -10.69 5.56
CA LEU A 42 -9.99 -10.61 5.66
C LEU A 42 -9.42 -9.37 4.95
N ARG A 43 -9.98 -9.01 3.78
CA ARG A 43 -9.62 -7.75 3.09
C ARG A 43 -9.98 -6.53 3.91
N ALA A 44 -11.13 -6.54 4.59
CA ALA A 44 -11.53 -5.44 5.46
C ALA A 44 -10.58 -5.31 6.66
N ALA A 45 -10.18 -6.42 7.28
CA ALA A 45 -9.19 -6.43 8.37
C ALA A 45 -7.83 -5.86 7.92
N TYR A 46 -7.35 -6.27 6.73
CA TYR A 46 -6.13 -5.69 6.16
C TYR A 46 -6.25 -4.19 5.90
N ALA A 47 -7.37 -3.75 5.30
CA ALA A 47 -7.60 -2.34 5.01
C ALA A 47 -7.67 -1.48 6.28
N GLN A 48 -8.24 -2.01 7.36
CA GLN A 48 -8.26 -1.35 8.67
C GLN A 48 -6.83 -1.11 9.17
N TRP A 49 -6.01 -2.17 9.23
CA TRP A 49 -4.61 -2.03 9.64
C TRP A 49 -3.81 -1.08 8.75
N ALA A 50 -3.97 -1.16 7.44
CA ALA A 50 -3.27 -0.28 6.51
C ALA A 50 -3.63 1.19 6.73
N THR A 51 -4.90 1.48 7.07
CA THR A 51 -5.36 2.83 7.41
C THR A 51 -4.78 3.27 8.75
N ASP A 52 -4.89 2.45 9.78
CA ASP A 52 -4.41 2.78 11.12
C ASP A 52 -2.90 3.07 11.12
N PHE A 53 -2.11 2.28 10.38
CA PHE A 53 -0.67 2.53 10.25
C PHE A 53 -0.36 3.77 9.42
N ALA A 54 -1.13 4.08 8.38
CA ALA A 54 -0.96 5.32 7.63
C ALA A 54 -1.21 6.55 8.53
N ASP A 55 -2.30 6.54 9.30
CA ASP A 55 -2.65 7.62 10.22
C ASP A 55 -1.55 7.85 11.29
N MET A 56 -0.91 6.78 11.78
CA MET A 56 0.24 6.89 12.69
C MET A 56 1.45 7.60 12.06
N THR A 57 1.55 7.67 10.73
CA THR A 57 2.66 8.35 10.05
C THR A 57 2.43 9.85 9.81
N ASP A 58 1.23 10.38 10.05
CA ASP A 58 0.90 11.79 9.77
C ASP A 58 1.74 12.78 10.57
N GLU A 59 2.19 12.39 11.77
CA GLU A 59 3.05 13.21 12.62
C GLU A 59 4.54 13.16 12.22
N ILE A 60 4.92 12.29 11.28
CA ILE A 60 6.30 12.14 10.81
C ILE A 60 6.60 13.22 9.77
N ALA A 61 7.63 14.04 10.04
CA ALA A 61 8.04 15.09 9.12
C ALA A 61 8.46 14.50 7.75
N PRO A 62 7.88 14.98 6.63
CA PRO A 62 8.16 14.43 5.32
C PRO A 62 9.61 14.72 4.90
N GLN A 63 10.27 13.71 4.33
CA GLN A 63 11.61 13.82 3.77
C GLN A 63 11.53 13.68 2.25
N ALA A 64 11.89 14.74 1.52
CA ALA A 64 11.82 14.73 0.07
C ALA A 64 12.91 13.82 -0.54
N PRO A 65 12.53 12.81 -1.35
CA PRO A 65 13.53 12.00 -2.06
C PRO A 65 14.22 12.83 -3.16
N PRO A 66 15.42 12.44 -3.62
CA PRO A 66 16.06 13.06 -4.76
C PRO A 66 15.18 13.02 -6.02
N ALA A 67 15.15 14.11 -6.80
CA ALA A 67 14.26 14.26 -7.96
C ALA A 67 14.40 13.14 -9.02
N HIS A 68 15.58 12.54 -9.14
CA HIS A 68 15.83 11.45 -10.09
C HIS A 68 15.10 10.15 -9.72
N VAL A 69 14.69 9.97 -8.46
CA VAL A 69 13.94 8.78 -8.01
C VAL A 69 12.59 8.72 -8.73
N TRP A 70 11.88 9.85 -8.78
CA TRP A 70 10.62 9.94 -9.50
C TRP A 70 10.77 9.64 -11.00
N GLN A 71 11.79 10.23 -11.63
CA GLN A 71 12.09 10.00 -13.05
C GLN A 71 12.35 8.52 -13.36
N ARG A 72 13.05 7.80 -12.46
CA ARG A 72 13.30 6.36 -12.61
C ARG A 72 12.02 5.53 -12.46
N ILE A 73 11.14 5.89 -11.53
CA ILE A 73 9.84 5.23 -11.35
C ILE A 73 8.99 5.41 -12.60
N GLU A 74 8.87 6.64 -13.12
CA GLU A 74 8.12 6.93 -14.35
C GLU A 74 8.66 6.16 -15.55
N ALA A 75 9.98 6.13 -15.75
CA ALA A 75 10.59 5.41 -16.86
C ALA A 75 10.39 3.89 -16.76
N GLY A 76 10.36 3.33 -15.54
CA GLY A 76 10.13 1.90 -15.30
C GLY A 76 8.67 1.48 -15.51
N LEU A 77 7.71 2.32 -15.11
CA LEU A 77 6.28 2.05 -15.28
C LEU A 77 5.78 2.35 -16.69
N PHE A 78 6.36 3.37 -17.35
CA PHE A 78 5.91 3.87 -18.63
C PHE A 78 7.07 4.02 -19.62
N PRO A 79 7.67 2.92 -20.09
CA PRO A 79 8.83 2.97 -20.98
C PRO A 79 8.56 3.71 -22.31
N ASP A 80 7.30 3.75 -22.76
CA ASP A 80 6.87 4.43 -23.99
C ASP A 80 6.32 5.85 -23.77
N ALA A 81 6.19 6.31 -22.52
CA ALA A 81 5.72 7.66 -22.23
C ALA A 81 6.85 8.67 -22.50
N ARG A 82 6.92 9.16 -23.74
CA ARG A 82 7.75 10.33 -24.07
C ARG A 82 7.44 11.46 -23.07
N PRO A 83 8.44 12.11 -22.48
CA PRO A 83 8.21 13.12 -21.47
C PRO A 83 7.32 14.22 -22.02
N ARG A 84 6.17 14.47 -21.35
CA ARG A 84 5.35 15.67 -21.60
C ARG A 84 6.08 16.90 -21.04
N ALA A 85 7.25 17.23 -21.60
CA ALA A 85 8.04 18.42 -21.26
C ALA A 85 7.36 19.75 -21.64
N GLY A 86 6.15 19.70 -22.23
CA GLY A 86 5.47 20.86 -22.79
C GLY A 86 4.53 21.61 -21.87
N TRP A 87 4.08 21.04 -20.75
CA TRP A 87 3.07 21.69 -19.90
C TRP A 87 3.68 22.72 -18.94
N MET A 88 4.84 22.40 -18.34
CA MET A 88 5.57 23.34 -17.46
C MET A 88 6.16 24.53 -18.22
N ARG A 89 6.52 24.35 -19.51
CA ARG A 89 7.02 25.43 -20.39
C ARG A 89 5.97 26.50 -20.71
N ARG A 90 4.67 26.22 -20.53
CA ARG A 90 3.59 27.19 -20.81
C ARG A 90 3.29 28.10 -19.62
N LEU A 91 3.64 27.70 -18.40
CA LEU A 91 3.45 28.52 -17.20
C LEU A 91 4.57 29.56 -17.01
N ALA A 92 5.76 29.31 -17.57
CA ALA A 92 6.90 30.23 -17.48
C ALA A 92 6.85 31.41 -18.49
N LEU A 93 5.87 31.45 -19.40
CA LEU A 93 5.73 32.49 -20.44
C LEU A 93 4.60 33.49 -20.14
N TRP A 94 3.99 33.43 -18.96
CA TRP A 94 3.00 34.40 -18.48
C TRP A 94 3.49 35.00 -17.16
N GLY A 95 4.59 35.72 -17.27
CA GLY A 95 5.15 36.63 -16.27
C GLY A 95 5.65 37.87 -16.96
#